data_AF-A0A7C1K4N8-F1
#
_entry.id   AF-A0A7C1K4N8-F1
#
_cell.length_a   1.000
_cell.length_b   1.000
_cell.length_c   1.000
_cell.angle_alpha   90.00
_cell.angle_beta   90.00
_cell.angle_gamma   90.00
#
_symmetry.space_group_name_H-M   'P 1'
#
loop_
_entity.id
_entity.type
_entity.pdbx_description
1 polymer ?
#
loop_
_entity_poly.entity_id
_entity_poly.type
_entity_poly.pdbx_seq_one_letter_code
_entity_poly.pdbx_strand_id
1 'polypeptide(L)'
;MKQRTPILDWEIDEADAVEEAVLLVQAVDSAPEVPLPRRFSPRFSRLLRGVMALIVLAVAILALVVWQRARENIIHIRGAIEGTIALEGRAWVAQDKELWQRLIDEDASPGWRARFERIETFYRRWSGENAQAPQVEIRDLELLGDVALVQAVITQTNATWAPAPYRETRFYRNVEGRWLRTAPDPAFWGVERTLETPHFHFKYYERDAEAVEALAAQAEALYAQLRTDAGLPPDLTTRPMTIEIVPRLDVTSWRFIGDVLTIPSPALLPVPVDHPDSDRLARSLVRPLSARVLGEALAQTSVRVGWYPLVEGMSRWASWQAGPLPSPWEMHLSDELRKLLANGHAPSLNILTGPAPYSVDRWIRAKAAETLIDFVVVTYGRERLPALLRGLSVHTSWDTLIPEVFGISRAEFEARWQRFILVIYGPPPADAASEARRYVRG
;
A
#
# COMPACT_ATOMS: atom_id res chain seq x y z
N MET A 1 25.59 11.30 33.50
CA MET A 1 26.55 10.19 33.34
C MET A 1 25.84 9.05 32.63
N LYS A 2 26.05 8.91 31.31
CA LYS A 2 25.51 7.82 30.49
C LYS A 2 26.68 6.89 30.17
N GLN A 3 26.62 5.65 30.65
CA GLN A 3 27.59 4.61 30.30
C GLN A 3 27.51 4.37 28.79
N ARG A 4 28.62 4.65 28.10
CA ARG A 4 28.85 4.23 26.71
C ARG A 4 29.17 2.73 26.75
N THR A 5 28.37 1.94 26.07
CA THR A 5 28.71 0.56 25.70
C THR A 5 29.93 0.61 24.77
N PRO A 6 30.99 -0.19 24.99
CA PRO A 6 32.08 -0.28 24.04
C PRO A 6 31.58 -1.00 22.78
N ILE A 7 31.68 -0.31 21.65
CA ILE A 7 31.57 -0.91 20.32
C ILE A 7 32.88 -1.67 20.13
N LEU A 8 32.80 -3.00 20.08
CA LEU A 8 33.88 -3.84 19.56
C LEU A 8 33.90 -3.64 18.05
N ASP A 9 34.75 -2.71 17.58
CA ASP A 9 35.24 -2.71 16.21
C ASP A 9 36.10 -3.96 16.04
N TRP A 10 35.59 -4.93 15.31
CA TRP A 10 36.39 -6.00 14.72
C TRP A 10 36.71 -5.54 13.30
N GLU A 11 37.68 -4.64 13.19
CA GLU A 11 38.32 -4.37 11.91
C GLU A 11 39.19 -5.60 11.62
N ILE A 12 38.69 -6.51 10.78
CA ILE A 12 39.51 -7.59 10.24
C ILE A 12 40.42 -6.92 9.22
N ASP A 13 41.65 -6.66 9.64
CA ASP A 13 42.72 -6.23 8.77
C ASP A 13 42.99 -7.37 7.76
N GLU A 14 42.40 -7.26 6.56
CA GLU A 14 42.57 -8.25 5.48
C GLU A 14 44.05 -8.43 5.08
N ALA A 15 44.94 -7.53 5.52
CA ALA A 15 46.38 -7.66 5.32
C ALA A 15 47.02 -8.77 6.17
N ASP A 16 46.53 -9.03 7.39
CA ASP A 16 47.10 -10.06 8.28
C ASP A 16 46.64 -11.48 7.91
N ALA A 17 45.44 -11.63 7.35
CA ALA A 17 44.90 -12.92 6.91
C ALA A 17 45.63 -13.49 5.69
N VAL A 18 46.25 -12.64 4.85
CA VAL A 18 47.00 -13.07 3.67
C VAL A 18 48.44 -13.46 4.05
N GLU A 19 49.06 -12.83 5.04
CA GLU A 19 50.40 -13.20 5.51
C GLU A 19 50.39 -14.55 6.27
N GLU A 20 49.34 -14.84 7.06
CA GLU A 20 49.19 -16.12 7.74
C GLU A 20 48.88 -17.27 6.76
N ALA A 21 48.14 -16.99 5.68
CA ALA A 21 47.90 -17.95 4.60
C ALA A 21 49.15 -18.24 3.76
N VAL A 22 50.02 -17.25 3.53
CA VAL A 22 51.29 -17.44 2.80
C VAL A 22 52.31 -18.22 3.64
N LEU A 23 52.33 -18.03 4.96
CA LEU A 23 53.16 -18.83 5.87
C LEU A 23 52.67 -20.28 6.00
N LEU A 24 51.36 -20.53 5.97
CA LEU A 24 50.79 -21.88 5.93
C LEU A 24 51.10 -22.62 4.62
N VAL A 25 51.14 -21.92 3.48
CA VAL A 25 51.48 -22.53 2.19
C VAL A 25 52.98 -22.81 2.07
N GLN A 26 53.86 -21.95 2.61
CA GLN A 26 55.31 -22.21 2.61
C GLN A 26 55.75 -23.28 3.61
N ALA A 27 54.99 -23.52 4.69
CA ALA A 27 55.25 -24.62 5.62
C ALA A 27 54.95 -26.01 5.03
N VAL A 28 54.18 -26.11 3.94
CA VAL A 28 53.83 -27.39 3.30
C VAL A 28 54.97 -27.93 2.41
N ASP A 29 55.82 -27.07 1.86
CA ASP A 29 56.93 -27.49 0.98
C ASP A 29 58.20 -27.95 1.72
N SER A 30 58.25 -27.81 3.05
CA SER A 30 59.39 -28.25 3.88
C SER A 30 59.08 -29.44 4.79
N ALA A 31 57.91 -30.07 4.64
CA ALA A 31 57.58 -31.26 5.41
C ALA A 31 58.46 -32.45 4.96
N PRO A 32 59.10 -33.19 5.87
CA PRO A 32 59.85 -34.38 5.51
C PRO A 32 58.95 -35.35 4.75
N GLU A 33 59.47 -35.99 3.69
CA GLU A 33 58.77 -37.02 2.93
C GLU A 33 58.17 -38.07 3.88
N VAL A 34 56.89 -37.89 4.22
CA VAL A 34 56.15 -38.87 5.01
C VAL A 34 55.98 -40.08 4.09
N PRO A 35 56.48 -41.26 4.46
CA PRO A 35 56.37 -42.44 3.62
C PRO A 35 54.90 -42.65 3.26
N LEU A 36 54.62 -42.61 1.95
CA LEU A 36 53.28 -42.76 1.39
C LEU A 36 52.56 -43.92 2.10
N PRO A 37 51.42 -43.68 2.78
CA PRO A 37 50.73 -44.72 3.51
C PRO A 37 50.45 -45.88 2.55
N ARG A 38 50.90 -47.07 2.94
CA ARG A 38 50.71 -48.34 2.22
C ARG A 38 49.30 -48.36 1.62
N ARG A 39 49.21 -48.54 0.29
CA ARG A 39 47.96 -48.70 -0.47
C ARG A 39 46.97 -49.53 0.36
N PHE A 40 45.96 -48.86 0.93
CA PHE A 40 44.90 -49.53 1.66
C PHE A 40 44.27 -50.55 0.72
N SER A 41 44.10 -51.79 1.21
CA SER A 41 43.54 -52.87 0.40
C SER A 41 42.16 -52.45 -0.16
N PRO A 42 41.80 -52.85 -1.39
CA PRO A 42 40.51 -52.51 -2.03
C PRO A 42 39.28 -53.02 -1.25
N ARG A 43 39.47 -53.82 -0.20
CA ARG A 43 38.41 -54.25 0.73
C ARG A 43 38.04 -53.15 1.73
N PHE A 44 39.02 -52.36 2.21
CA PHE A 44 38.77 -51.28 3.17
C PHE A 44 37.97 -50.14 2.54
N SER A 45 38.22 -49.82 1.26
CA SER A 45 37.44 -48.80 0.54
C SER A 45 35.98 -49.19 0.32
N ARG A 46 35.65 -50.48 0.23
CA ARG A 46 34.24 -50.94 0.11
C ARG A 46 33.49 -50.79 1.43
N LEU A 47 34.13 -51.12 2.54
CA LEU A 47 33.57 -50.92 3.88
C LEU A 47 33.32 -49.44 4.17
N LEU A 48 34.30 -48.57 3.87
CA LEU A 48 34.15 -47.13 4.09
C LEU A 48 33.00 -46.53 3.25
N ARG A 49 32.86 -46.93 1.99
CA ARG A 49 31.72 -46.51 1.14
C ARG A 49 30.38 -47.01 1.70
N GLY A 50 30.33 -48.24 2.23
CA GLY A 50 29.14 -48.77 2.88
C GLY A 50 28.74 -47.96 4.11
N VAL A 51 29.71 -47.60 4.96
CA VAL A 51 29.47 -46.76 6.15
C VAL A 51 29.01 -45.35 5.76
N MET A 52 29.67 -44.71 4.79
CA MET A 52 29.27 -43.38 4.31
C MET A 52 27.86 -43.40 3.71
N ALA A 53 27.51 -44.44 2.94
CA ALA A 53 26.16 -44.60 2.40
C ALA A 53 25.11 -44.75 3.52
N LEU A 54 25.42 -45.49 4.59
CA LEU A 54 24.53 -45.63 5.75
C LEU A 54 24.37 -44.30 6.51
N ILE A 55 25.42 -43.50 6.65
CA ILE A 55 25.36 -42.18 7.29
C ILE A 55 24.47 -41.24 6.47
N VAL A 56 24.71 -41.15 5.15
CA VAL A 56 23.89 -40.32 4.25
C VAL A 56 22.42 -40.76 4.30
N LEU A 57 22.16 -42.06 4.30
CA LEU A 57 20.80 -42.60 4.43
C LEU A 57 20.15 -42.24 5.77
N ALA A 58 20.89 -42.36 6.88
CA ALA A 58 20.39 -42.00 8.21
C ALA A 58 20.07 -40.49 8.30
N VAL A 59 20.92 -39.63 7.74
CA VAL A 59 20.69 -38.18 7.67
C VAL A 59 19.46 -37.88 6.80
N ALA A 60 19.31 -38.54 5.65
CA ALA A 60 18.15 -38.36 4.79
C ALA A 60 16.83 -38.80 5.47
N ILE A 61 16.85 -39.92 6.19
CA ILE A 61 15.69 -40.38 6.98
C ILE A 61 15.36 -39.39 8.09
N LEU A 62 16.36 -38.89 8.82
CA LEU A 62 16.14 -37.90 9.87
C LEU A 62 15.56 -36.60 9.30
N ALA A 63 16.11 -36.11 8.19
CA ALA A 63 15.60 -34.93 7.48
C ALA A 63 14.14 -35.14 7.04
N LEU A 64 13.79 -36.32 6.52
CA LEU A 64 12.42 -36.66 6.14
C LEU A 64 11.46 -36.68 7.34
N VAL A 65 11.86 -37.25 8.47
CA VAL A 65 11.05 -37.30 9.70
C VAL A 65 10.83 -35.89 10.26
N VAL A 66 11.86 -35.06 10.29
CA VAL A 66 11.76 -33.66 10.73
C VAL A 66 10.84 -32.88 9.79
N TRP A 67 10.97 -33.06 8.48
CA TRP A 67 10.11 -32.42 7.49
C TRP A 67 8.65 -32.86 7.60
N GLN A 68 8.38 -34.16 7.81
CA GLN A 68 7.03 -34.67 8.01
C GLN A 68 6.39 -34.10 9.28
N ARG A 69 7.10 -34.10 10.41
CA ARG A 69 6.61 -33.49 11.66
C ARG A 69 6.37 -31.99 11.52
N ALA A 70 7.25 -31.28 10.82
CA ALA A 70 7.07 -29.87 10.54
C ALA A 70 5.80 -29.64 9.70
N ARG A 71 5.55 -30.48 8.69
CA ARG A 71 4.35 -30.41 7.85
C ARG A 71 3.07 -30.72 8.63
N GLU A 72 3.08 -31.75 9.49
CA GLU A 72 1.95 -32.07 10.37
C GLU A 72 1.64 -30.91 11.33
N ASN A 73 2.67 -30.33 11.95
CA ASN A 73 2.53 -29.16 12.81
C ASN A 73 1.94 -27.95 12.05
N ILE A 74 2.39 -27.67 10.83
CA ILE A 74 1.84 -26.59 10.00
C ILE A 74 0.36 -26.84 9.67
N ILE A 75 -0.04 -28.08 9.38
CA ILE A 75 -1.44 -28.43 9.13
C ILE A 75 -2.29 -28.20 10.38
N HIS A 76 -1.81 -28.62 11.56
CA HIS A 76 -2.50 -28.37 12.83
C HIS A 76 -2.62 -26.87 13.15
N ILE A 77 -1.55 -26.10 12.94
CA ILE A 77 -1.54 -24.65 13.15
C ILE A 77 -2.51 -23.95 12.19
N ARG A 78 -2.48 -24.31 10.90
CA ARG A 78 -3.41 -23.80 9.90
C ARG A 78 -4.86 -24.06 10.31
N GLY A 79 -5.19 -25.30 10.69
CA GLY A 79 -6.55 -25.65 11.14
C GLY A 79 -6.99 -24.87 12.39
N ALA A 80 -6.08 -24.60 13.32
CA ALA A 80 -6.38 -23.80 14.50
C ALA A 80 -6.63 -22.32 14.15
N ILE A 81 -5.83 -21.74 13.24
CA ILE A 81 -6.04 -20.38 12.73
C ILE A 81 -7.33 -20.27 11.92
N GLU A 82 -7.66 -21.27 11.09
CA GLU A 82 -8.95 -21.36 10.39
C GLU A 82 -10.12 -21.36 11.39
N GLY A 83 -9.97 -22.05 12.54
CA GLY A 83 -10.92 -21.99 13.65
C GLY A 83 -11.11 -20.58 14.22
N THR A 84 -10.02 -19.82 14.42
CA THR A 84 -10.05 -18.41 14.83
C THR A 84 -10.74 -17.54 13.78
N ILE A 85 -10.42 -17.71 12.50
CA ILE A 85 -11.06 -16.99 11.39
C ILE A 85 -12.56 -17.28 11.32
N ALA A 86 -12.98 -18.53 11.57
CA ALA A 86 -14.40 -18.87 11.64
C ALA A 86 -15.11 -18.20 12.83
N LEU A 87 -14.41 -18.03 13.96
CA LEU A 87 -14.91 -17.23 15.10
C LEU A 87 -15.02 -15.74 14.75
N GLU A 88 -14.03 -15.17 14.05
CA GLU A 88 -14.09 -13.79 13.54
C GLU A 88 -15.32 -13.60 12.64
N GLY A 89 -15.57 -14.53 11.71
CA GLY A 89 -16.74 -14.51 10.84
C GLY A 89 -18.06 -14.58 11.62
N ARG A 90 -18.14 -15.38 12.70
CA ARG A 90 -19.32 -15.43 13.57
C ARG A 90 -19.53 -14.14 14.36
N ALA A 91 -18.47 -13.56 14.93
CA ALA A 91 -18.53 -12.26 15.58
C ALA A 91 -18.95 -11.16 14.60
N TRP A 92 -18.54 -11.27 13.34
CA TRP A 92 -19.03 -10.42 12.25
C TRP A 92 -20.54 -10.55 12.07
N VAL A 93 -21.06 -11.74 11.78
CA VAL A 93 -22.51 -11.94 11.54
C VAL A 93 -23.35 -11.54 12.74
N ALA A 94 -22.94 -11.93 13.95
CA ALA A 94 -23.70 -11.70 15.18
C ALA A 94 -23.60 -10.26 15.70
N GLN A 95 -22.75 -9.42 15.11
CA GLN A 95 -22.36 -8.10 15.65
C GLN A 95 -21.88 -8.19 17.11
N ASP A 96 -21.26 -9.31 17.48
CA ASP A 96 -20.78 -9.58 18.83
C ASP A 96 -19.42 -8.93 19.05
N LYS A 97 -19.45 -7.69 19.53
CA LYS A 97 -18.25 -6.91 19.84
C LYS A 97 -17.39 -7.57 20.92
N GLU A 98 -18.01 -8.24 21.90
CA GLU A 98 -17.27 -8.87 22.99
C GLU A 98 -16.49 -10.10 22.48
N LEU A 99 -17.13 -10.94 21.67
CA LEU A 99 -16.45 -12.05 21.01
C LEU A 99 -15.31 -11.53 20.12
N TRP A 100 -15.55 -10.46 19.35
CA TRP A 100 -14.51 -9.86 18.51
C TRP A 100 -13.30 -9.40 19.33
N GLN A 101 -13.53 -8.71 20.47
CA GLN A 101 -12.45 -8.26 21.35
C GLN A 101 -11.66 -9.40 21.97
N ARG A 102 -12.30 -10.53 22.29
CA ARG A 102 -11.63 -11.74 22.82
C ARG A 102 -10.76 -12.46 21.79
N LEU A 103 -10.95 -12.19 20.50
CA LEU A 103 -10.13 -12.75 19.41
C LEU A 103 -8.89 -11.90 19.13
N ILE A 104 -8.74 -10.76 19.81
CA ILE A 104 -7.60 -9.86 19.69
C ILE A 104 -6.60 -10.18 20.79
N ASP A 105 -5.33 -10.26 20.41
CA ASP A 105 -4.20 -10.38 21.32
C ASP A 105 -4.08 -9.14 22.23
N GLU A 106 -4.14 -9.34 23.55
CA GLU A 106 -4.06 -8.27 24.55
C GLU A 106 -2.70 -7.56 24.56
N ASP A 107 -1.62 -8.28 24.23
CA ASP A 107 -0.26 -7.72 24.17
C ASP A 107 0.02 -6.96 22.87
N ALA A 108 -0.90 -7.03 21.88
CA ALA A 108 -0.77 -6.24 20.67
C ALA A 108 -0.80 -4.73 20.99
N SER A 109 0.00 -3.96 20.25
CA SER A 109 0.16 -2.52 20.52
C SER A 109 -1.21 -1.79 20.60
N PRO A 110 -1.41 -0.87 21.56
CA PRO A 110 -2.69 -0.18 21.73
C PRO A 110 -3.14 0.56 20.46
N GLY A 111 -2.19 1.16 19.73
CA GLY A 111 -2.46 1.86 18.47
C GLY A 111 -3.01 0.95 17.38
N TRP A 112 -2.46 -0.28 17.29
CA TRP A 112 -2.97 -1.28 16.36
C TRP A 112 -4.35 -1.80 16.77
N ARG A 113 -4.57 -2.12 18.06
CA ARG A 113 -5.89 -2.58 18.55
C ARG A 113 -6.98 -1.55 18.29
N ALA A 114 -6.76 -0.29 18.67
CA ALA A 114 -7.70 0.80 18.42
C ALA A 114 -7.95 1.02 16.92
N ARG A 115 -6.94 0.79 16.06
CA ARG A 115 -7.12 0.82 14.61
C ARG A 115 -7.99 -0.33 14.13
N PHE A 116 -7.72 -1.54 14.58
CA PHE A 116 -8.46 -2.74 14.16
C PHE A 116 -9.95 -2.61 14.50
N GLU A 117 -10.29 -2.15 15.70
CA GLU A 117 -11.68 -1.85 16.09
C GLU A 117 -12.33 -0.75 15.22
N ARG A 118 -11.60 0.31 14.88
CA ARG A 118 -12.10 1.37 13.98
C ARG A 118 -12.35 0.85 12.57
N ILE A 119 -11.45 0.02 12.06
CA ILE A 119 -11.55 -0.57 10.72
C ILE A 119 -12.75 -1.50 10.65
N GLU A 120 -12.96 -2.34 11.65
CA GLU A 120 -14.15 -3.19 11.74
C GLU A 120 -15.44 -2.36 11.75
N THR A 121 -15.52 -1.35 12.62
CA THR A 121 -16.67 -0.43 12.68
C THR A 121 -16.89 0.27 11.33
N PHE A 122 -15.81 0.69 10.68
CA PHE A 122 -15.85 1.33 9.37
C PHE A 122 -16.39 0.36 8.31
N TYR A 123 -15.80 -0.83 8.17
CA TYR A 123 -16.25 -1.81 7.18
C TYR A 123 -17.69 -2.23 7.42
N ARG A 124 -18.14 -2.41 8.67
CA ARG A 124 -19.56 -2.71 8.95
C ARG A 124 -20.48 -1.59 8.48
N ARG A 125 -20.15 -0.34 8.79
CA ARG A 125 -20.94 0.82 8.35
C ARG A 125 -20.99 0.93 6.83
N TRP A 126 -19.88 0.60 6.15
CA TRP A 126 -19.72 0.79 4.71
C TRP A 126 -20.23 -0.35 3.85
N SER A 127 -20.12 -1.59 4.32
CA SER A 127 -20.68 -2.73 3.59
C SER A 127 -22.21 -2.74 3.59
N GLY A 128 -22.85 -1.92 4.44
CA GLY A 128 -24.30 -1.82 4.56
C GLY A 128 -24.92 -2.96 5.36
N GLU A 129 -26.21 -2.84 5.68
CA GLU A 129 -26.93 -3.80 6.53
C GLU A 129 -27.02 -5.21 5.93
N ASN A 130 -26.90 -5.33 4.61
CA ASN A 130 -27.01 -6.59 3.87
C ASN A 130 -25.65 -7.25 3.56
N ALA A 131 -24.56 -6.75 4.14
CA ALA A 131 -23.23 -7.30 3.94
C ALA A 131 -23.12 -8.71 4.50
N GLN A 132 -22.69 -9.66 3.68
CA GLN A 132 -22.33 -10.98 4.18
C GLN A 132 -21.00 -10.91 4.95
N ALA A 133 -20.80 -11.88 5.84
CA ALA A 133 -19.50 -12.05 6.46
C ALA A 133 -18.42 -12.33 5.40
N PRO A 134 -17.22 -11.76 5.57
CA PRO A 134 -16.12 -12.05 4.66
C PRO A 134 -15.78 -13.54 4.69
N GLN A 135 -15.68 -14.14 3.51
CA GLN A 135 -15.12 -15.48 3.34
C GLN A 135 -13.61 -15.33 3.21
N VAL A 136 -12.86 -16.04 4.05
CA VAL A 136 -11.41 -15.91 4.14
C VAL A 136 -10.79 -17.26 3.79
N GLU A 137 -9.95 -17.28 2.75
CA GLU A 137 -9.20 -18.44 2.31
C GLU A 137 -7.71 -18.23 2.58
N ILE A 138 -7.10 -19.10 3.40
CA ILE A 138 -5.66 -19.05 3.67
C ILE A 138 -4.90 -19.58 2.45
N ARG A 139 -4.16 -18.70 1.78
CA ARG A 139 -3.26 -19.07 0.67
C ARG A 139 -1.94 -19.59 1.22
N ASP A 140 -1.29 -18.78 2.04
CA ASP A 140 0.04 -19.09 2.57
C ASP A 140 0.15 -18.78 4.06
N LEU A 141 1.12 -19.43 4.72
CA LEU A 141 1.36 -19.30 6.14
C LEU A 141 2.86 -19.45 6.43
N GLU A 142 3.42 -18.44 7.07
CA GLU A 142 4.80 -18.40 7.56
C GLU A 142 4.79 -18.31 9.09
N LEU A 143 5.72 -19.02 9.75
CA LEU A 143 5.82 -19.06 11.21
C LEU A 143 7.16 -18.50 11.69
N LEU A 144 7.09 -17.68 12.74
CA LEU A 144 8.24 -17.18 13.47
C LEU A 144 7.93 -17.25 14.97
N GLY A 145 8.46 -18.27 15.64
CA GLY A 145 8.16 -18.51 17.05
C GLY A 145 6.68 -18.83 17.28
N ASP A 146 6.03 -18.02 18.11
CA ASP A 146 4.60 -18.09 18.41
C ASP A 146 3.74 -17.21 17.49
N VAL A 147 4.33 -16.53 16.51
CA VAL A 147 3.61 -15.66 15.56
C VAL A 147 3.51 -16.33 14.19
N ALA A 148 2.35 -16.18 13.57
CA ALA A 148 2.06 -16.62 12.20
C ALA A 148 1.71 -15.40 11.34
N LEU A 149 2.39 -15.28 10.19
CA LEU A 149 1.99 -14.44 9.08
C LEU A 149 1.16 -15.28 8.13
N VAL A 150 -0.05 -14.81 7.83
CA VAL A 150 -1.05 -15.52 7.03
C VAL A 150 -1.40 -14.66 5.83
N GLN A 151 -1.12 -15.17 4.62
CA GLN A 151 -1.61 -14.55 3.38
C GLN A 151 -2.98 -15.10 3.09
N ALA A 152 -4.01 -14.24 3.11
CA ALA A 152 -5.39 -14.65 2.90
C ALA A 152 -5.97 -13.97 1.66
N VAL A 153 -6.85 -14.69 0.95
CA VAL A 153 -7.76 -14.11 -0.04
C VAL A 153 -9.13 -13.95 0.60
N ILE A 154 -9.71 -12.76 0.45
CA ILE A 154 -10.97 -12.40 1.06
C ILE A 154 -11.99 -12.08 -0.02
N THR A 155 -13.12 -12.76 0.06
CA THR A 155 -14.28 -12.54 -0.77
C THR A 155 -15.41 -12.02 0.10
N GLN A 156 -15.93 -10.83 -0.20
CA GLN A 156 -17.06 -10.26 0.52
C GLN A 156 -18.17 -9.84 -0.45
N THR A 157 -19.19 -10.69 -0.58
CA THR A 157 -20.37 -10.41 -1.40
C THR A 157 -21.08 -9.16 -0.90
N ASN A 158 -21.48 -8.28 -1.82
CA ASN A 158 -22.17 -7.01 -1.57
C ASN A 158 -21.34 -5.93 -0.83
N ALA A 159 -20.04 -6.11 -0.66
CA ALA A 159 -19.18 -5.02 -0.19
C ALA A 159 -18.94 -4.01 -1.32
N THR A 160 -19.62 -2.86 -1.25
CA THR A 160 -19.43 -1.74 -2.20
C THR A 160 -17.98 -1.28 -2.30
N TRP A 161 -17.20 -1.46 -1.23
CA TRP A 161 -15.80 -1.07 -1.17
C TRP A 161 -14.81 -2.13 -1.67
N ALA A 162 -15.25 -3.38 -1.84
CA ALA A 162 -14.43 -4.48 -2.34
C ALA A 162 -15.27 -5.36 -3.29
N PRO A 163 -15.57 -4.87 -4.50
CA PRO A 163 -16.42 -5.60 -5.45
C PRO A 163 -15.76 -6.86 -6.00
N ALA A 164 -14.44 -7.01 -5.85
CA ALA A 164 -13.65 -8.17 -6.25
C ALA A 164 -12.89 -8.76 -5.04
N PRO A 165 -12.53 -10.05 -5.08
CA PRO A 165 -11.66 -10.65 -4.07
C PRO A 165 -10.33 -9.91 -3.94
N TYR A 166 -9.82 -9.82 -2.71
CA TYR A 166 -8.55 -9.14 -2.42
C TYR A 166 -7.67 -9.97 -1.50
N ARG A 167 -6.36 -9.80 -1.64
CA ARG A 167 -5.34 -10.31 -0.73
C ARG A 167 -5.26 -9.44 0.52
N GLU A 168 -5.10 -10.06 1.68
CA GLU A 168 -4.80 -9.40 2.96
C GLU A 168 -3.75 -10.21 3.71
N THR A 169 -2.68 -9.55 4.17
CA THR A 169 -1.75 -10.14 5.14
C THR A 169 -2.32 -10.02 6.55
N ARG A 170 -2.34 -11.14 7.25
CA ARG A 170 -2.97 -11.34 8.54
C ARG A 170 -1.94 -11.86 9.55
N PHE A 171 -1.94 -11.36 10.78
CA PHE A 171 -1.06 -11.85 11.84
C PHE A 171 -1.86 -12.52 12.96
N TYR A 172 -1.34 -13.64 13.43
CA TYR A 172 -1.88 -14.38 14.56
C TYR A 172 -0.77 -14.75 15.53
N ARG A 173 -1.01 -14.67 16.84
CA ARG A 173 -0.07 -15.13 17.88
C ARG A 173 -0.68 -16.26 18.70
N ASN A 174 0.12 -17.28 19.01
CA ASN A 174 -0.28 -18.38 19.87
C ASN A 174 -0.12 -17.97 21.34
N VAL A 175 -1.24 -17.76 22.02
CA VAL A 175 -1.29 -17.44 23.44
C VAL A 175 -1.98 -18.60 24.16
N GLU A 176 -1.21 -19.35 24.95
CA GLU A 176 -1.71 -20.50 25.73
C GLU A 176 -2.45 -21.53 24.86
N GLY A 177 -1.92 -21.82 23.66
CA GLY A 177 -2.50 -22.79 22.74
C GLY A 177 -3.67 -22.25 21.89
N ARG A 178 -4.02 -20.96 22.00
CA ARG A 178 -5.05 -20.30 21.17
C ARG A 178 -4.40 -19.29 20.23
N TRP A 179 -4.82 -19.27 18.97
CA TRP A 179 -4.38 -18.27 18.00
C TRP A 179 -5.27 -17.03 18.06
N LEU A 180 -4.68 -15.88 18.35
CA LEU A 180 -5.36 -14.58 18.46
C LEU A 180 -4.82 -13.61 17.41
N ARG A 181 -5.68 -12.72 16.90
CA ARG A 181 -5.30 -11.67 15.95
C ARG A 181 -4.31 -10.70 16.61
N THR A 182 -3.14 -10.48 16.01
CA THR A 182 -2.11 -9.58 16.58
C THR A 182 -1.58 -8.56 15.56
N ALA A 183 -0.74 -7.65 16.04
CA ALA A 183 -0.07 -6.66 15.19
C ALA A 183 1.00 -7.30 14.28
N PRO A 184 1.33 -6.68 13.13
CA PRO A 184 2.46 -7.13 12.32
C PRO A 184 3.77 -7.18 13.11
N ASP A 185 4.53 -8.26 12.93
CA ASP A 185 5.88 -8.39 13.45
C ASP A 185 6.90 -8.03 12.35
N PRO A 186 7.71 -6.97 12.53
CA PRO A 186 8.73 -6.56 11.57
C PRO A 186 9.75 -7.64 11.20
N ALA A 187 9.95 -8.65 12.05
CA ALA A 187 10.90 -9.72 11.78
C ALA A 187 10.56 -10.55 10.53
N PHE A 188 9.29 -10.53 10.07
CA PHE A 188 8.90 -11.17 8.81
C PHE A 188 9.34 -10.43 7.55
N TRP A 189 9.84 -9.19 7.65
CA TRP A 189 10.18 -8.35 6.48
C TRP A 189 11.62 -8.50 6.00
N GLY A 190 12.47 -9.18 6.77
CA GLY A 190 13.88 -9.37 6.44
C GLY A 190 14.74 -8.14 6.75
N VAL A 191 15.85 -8.00 6.04
CA VAL A 191 16.80 -6.88 6.24
C VAL A 191 16.31 -5.59 5.59
N GLU A 192 16.66 -4.44 6.18
CA GLU A 192 16.43 -3.13 5.56
C GLU A 192 17.28 -2.99 4.28
N ARG A 193 16.70 -2.37 3.26
CA ARG A 193 17.29 -2.08 1.95
C ARG A 193 17.02 -0.63 1.57
N THR A 194 17.82 -0.13 0.63
CA THR A 194 17.68 1.22 0.09
C THR A 194 17.75 1.20 -1.42
N LEU A 195 17.08 2.17 -2.05
CA LEU A 195 17.10 2.41 -3.49
C LEU A 195 17.11 3.91 -3.71
N GLU A 196 18.04 4.41 -4.52
CA GLU A 196 18.15 5.83 -4.86
C GLU A 196 17.71 6.09 -6.30
N THR A 197 17.01 7.20 -6.48
CA THR A 197 16.62 7.76 -7.78
C THR A 197 16.91 9.27 -7.77
N PRO A 198 16.79 9.99 -8.90
CA PRO A 198 17.09 11.42 -8.94
C PRO A 198 16.36 12.27 -7.88
N HIS A 199 15.08 11.97 -7.62
CA HIS A 199 14.24 12.75 -6.70
C HIS A 199 13.93 12.04 -5.38
N PHE A 200 14.23 10.74 -5.26
CA PHE A 200 13.84 9.93 -4.11
C PHE A 200 14.97 9.07 -3.54
N HIS A 201 14.93 8.90 -2.22
CA HIS A 201 15.66 7.87 -1.51
C HIS A 201 14.63 6.95 -0.83
N PHE A 202 14.45 5.75 -1.36
CA PHE A 202 13.59 4.74 -0.77
C PHE A 202 14.33 3.99 0.33
N LYS A 203 13.69 3.85 1.49
CA LYS A 203 14.08 2.93 2.56
C LYS A 203 12.94 1.93 2.75
N TYR A 204 13.25 0.65 2.65
CA TYR A 204 12.26 -0.43 2.66
C TYR A 204 12.91 -1.69 3.21
N TYR A 205 12.16 -2.80 3.25
CA TYR A 205 12.68 -4.08 3.71
C TYR A 205 12.62 -5.11 2.59
N GLU A 206 13.42 -6.17 2.70
CA GLU A 206 13.58 -7.23 1.70
C GLU A 206 12.26 -7.76 1.12
N ARG A 207 11.23 -7.98 1.96
CA ARG A 207 9.91 -8.44 1.49
C ARG A 207 9.22 -7.49 0.52
N ASP A 208 9.50 -6.18 0.61
CA ASP A 208 8.91 -5.16 -0.26
C ASP A 208 9.77 -4.86 -1.50
N ALA A 209 10.93 -5.53 -1.68
CA ALA A 209 11.92 -5.17 -2.68
C ALA A 209 11.37 -5.16 -4.11
N GLU A 210 10.69 -6.24 -4.53
CA GLU A 210 10.10 -6.34 -5.88
C GLU A 210 9.12 -5.20 -6.15
N ALA A 211 8.26 -4.88 -5.18
CA ALA A 211 7.26 -3.82 -5.32
C ALA A 211 7.91 -2.42 -5.41
N VAL A 212 8.98 -2.16 -4.66
CA VAL A 212 9.70 -0.88 -4.67
C VAL A 212 10.49 -0.70 -5.95
N GLU A 213 11.21 -1.73 -6.39
CA GLU A 213 11.98 -1.71 -7.63
C GLU A 213 11.08 -1.48 -8.85
N ALA A 214 9.92 -2.14 -8.90
CA ALA A 214 8.91 -1.92 -9.95
C ALA A 214 8.27 -0.52 -9.92
N LEU A 215 8.18 0.10 -8.73
CA LEU A 215 7.57 1.40 -8.52
C LEU A 215 8.50 2.58 -8.83
N ALA A 216 9.81 2.42 -8.62
CA ALA A 216 10.76 3.55 -8.59
C ALA A 216 10.66 4.47 -9.82
N ALA A 217 10.67 3.89 -11.03
CA ALA A 217 10.53 4.66 -12.28
C ALA A 217 9.15 5.32 -12.42
N GLN A 218 8.08 4.67 -11.94
CA GLN A 218 6.73 5.22 -11.95
C GLN A 218 6.59 6.40 -10.99
N ALA A 219 7.24 6.33 -9.81
CA ALA A 219 7.26 7.42 -8.83
C ALA A 219 7.96 8.67 -9.39
N GLU A 220 9.08 8.50 -10.09
CA GLU A 220 9.80 9.57 -10.80
C GLU A 220 8.91 10.25 -11.86
N ALA A 221 8.28 9.46 -12.74
CA ALA A 221 7.38 9.97 -13.77
C ALA A 221 6.17 10.70 -13.16
N LEU A 222 5.59 10.13 -12.10
CA LEU A 222 4.48 10.75 -11.37
C LEU A 222 4.90 12.09 -10.77
N TYR A 223 6.08 12.15 -10.12
CA TYR A 223 6.57 13.37 -9.51
C TYR A 223 6.82 14.48 -10.54
N ALA A 224 7.50 14.16 -11.64
CA ALA A 224 7.73 15.11 -12.73
C ALA A 224 6.41 15.63 -13.32
N GLN A 225 5.43 14.75 -13.50
CA GLN A 225 4.10 15.14 -14.00
C GLN A 225 3.36 16.04 -13.00
N LEU A 226 3.36 15.70 -11.71
CA LEU A 226 2.72 16.52 -10.68
C LEU A 226 3.34 17.92 -10.62
N ARG A 227 4.67 18.02 -10.74
CA ARG A 227 5.36 19.32 -10.78
C ARG A 227 4.95 20.13 -12.01
N THR A 228 4.89 19.48 -13.16
CA THR A 228 4.42 20.09 -14.41
C THR A 228 2.99 20.62 -14.28
N ASP A 229 2.07 19.81 -13.73
CA ASP A 229 0.67 20.20 -13.51
C ASP A 229 0.55 21.39 -12.54
N ALA A 230 1.45 21.44 -11.54
CA ALA A 230 1.52 22.51 -10.56
C ALA A 230 2.22 23.78 -11.08
N GLY A 231 2.77 23.76 -12.31
CA GLY A 231 3.54 24.86 -12.88
C GLY A 231 4.92 25.05 -12.26
N LEU A 232 5.44 24.01 -11.60
CA LEU A 232 6.76 24.00 -11.00
C LEU A 232 7.81 23.43 -11.99
N PRO A 233 9.06 23.92 -11.97
CA PRO A 233 10.13 23.32 -12.76
C PRO A 233 10.39 21.86 -12.35
N PRO A 234 10.64 20.95 -13.32
CA PRO A 234 10.75 19.51 -13.05
C PRO A 234 11.93 19.17 -12.14
N ASP A 235 13.10 19.79 -12.31
CA ASP A 235 14.37 19.33 -11.71
C ASP A 235 14.82 20.08 -10.45
N LEU A 236 13.91 20.79 -9.76
CA LEU A 236 14.29 21.75 -8.70
C LEU A 236 14.49 21.14 -7.30
N THR A 237 14.61 19.82 -7.15
CA THR A 237 14.90 19.25 -5.82
C THR A 237 16.38 19.42 -5.51
N THR A 238 16.70 20.40 -4.67
CA THR A 238 18.05 20.54 -4.09
C THR A 238 18.40 19.39 -3.15
N ARG A 239 17.41 18.61 -2.69
CA ARG A 239 17.56 17.40 -1.87
C ARG A 239 16.51 16.36 -2.25
N PRO A 240 16.90 15.09 -2.45
CA PRO A 240 15.95 14.00 -2.64
C PRO A 240 15.02 13.82 -1.43
N MET A 241 13.75 13.50 -1.69
CA MET A 241 12.78 13.15 -0.64
C MET A 241 13.01 11.72 -0.18
N THR A 242 12.99 11.45 1.13
CA THR A 242 13.05 10.08 1.63
C THR A 242 11.66 9.48 1.67
N ILE A 243 11.48 8.30 1.07
CA ILE A 243 10.25 7.50 1.16
C ILE A 243 10.56 6.28 2.03
N GLU A 244 10.00 6.24 3.24
CA GLU A 244 10.16 5.12 4.17
C GLU A 244 8.94 4.21 4.10
N ILE A 245 9.16 2.96 3.71
CA ILE A 245 8.15 1.91 3.64
C ILE A 245 8.33 0.99 4.83
N VAL A 246 7.37 1.02 5.75
CA VAL A 246 7.52 0.40 7.07
C VAL A 246 6.55 -0.77 7.31
N PRO A 247 6.99 -1.86 7.95
CA PRO A 247 6.16 -3.05 8.21
C PRO A 247 5.27 -2.86 9.44
N ARG A 248 4.58 -1.72 9.53
CA ARG A 248 3.71 -1.38 10.68
C ARG A 248 2.48 -0.61 10.24
N LEU A 249 1.38 -0.86 10.95
CA LEU A 249 0.06 -0.29 10.70
C LEU A 249 -0.30 0.84 11.68
N ASP A 250 0.64 1.40 12.43
CA ASP A 250 0.38 2.64 13.17
C ASP A 250 0.43 3.90 12.26
N VAL A 251 0.93 3.75 11.03
CA VAL A 251 0.77 4.71 9.93
C VAL A 251 -0.40 4.28 9.05
N THR A 252 -1.53 4.98 9.17
CA THR A 252 -2.81 4.55 8.55
C THR A 252 -2.95 4.84 7.07
N SER A 253 -2.22 5.85 6.59
CA SER A 253 -2.22 6.25 5.19
C SER A 253 -0.83 6.68 4.79
N TRP A 254 -0.33 7.73 5.45
CA TRP A 254 1.02 8.24 5.29
C TRP A 254 1.30 9.27 6.39
N ARG A 255 2.57 9.65 6.55
CA ARG A 255 2.99 10.76 7.42
C ARG A 255 4.16 11.49 6.77
N PHE A 256 4.12 12.81 6.77
CA PHE A 256 5.28 13.64 6.44
C PHE A 256 5.92 14.20 7.71
N ILE A 257 7.23 14.07 7.82
CA ILE A 257 8.05 14.78 8.81
C ILE A 257 9.25 15.37 8.06
N GLY A 258 9.25 16.69 7.85
CA GLY A 258 10.22 17.32 6.95
C GLY A 258 10.10 16.76 5.53
N ASP A 259 11.22 16.26 4.99
CA ASP A 259 11.29 15.62 3.67
C ASP A 259 11.19 14.08 3.71
N VAL A 260 10.73 13.53 4.85
CA VAL A 260 10.51 12.08 5.01
C VAL A 260 9.02 11.77 4.90
N LEU A 261 8.66 11.01 3.86
CA LEU A 261 7.35 10.41 3.66
C LEU A 261 7.36 8.97 4.19
N THR A 262 6.70 8.72 5.31
CA THR A 262 6.50 7.34 5.80
C THR A 262 5.18 6.79 5.31
N ILE A 263 5.19 5.62 4.67
CA ILE A 263 4.01 4.86 4.23
C ILE A 263 4.08 3.40 4.72
N PRO A 264 2.95 2.73 4.95
CA PRO A 264 2.96 1.32 5.31
C PRO A 264 3.39 0.43 4.12
N SER A 265 4.04 -0.71 4.42
CA SER A 265 4.32 -1.77 3.45
C SER A 265 3.05 -2.15 2.67
N PRO A 266 3.15 -2.36 1.33
CA PRO A 266 2.01 -2.75 0.51
C PRO A 266 1.46 -4.11 0.92
N ALA A 267 2.30 -5.03 1.41
CA ALA A 267 1.87 -6.34 1.88
C ALA A 267 0.90 -6.24 3.07
N LEU A 268 0.95 -5.16 3.87
CA LEU A 268 0.02 -4.94 4.99
C LEU A 268 -1.31 -4.30 4.58
N LEU A 269 -1.51 -4.02 3.29
CA LEU A 269 -2.69 -3.34 2.79
C LEU A 269 -3.52 -4.27 1.90
N PRO A 270 -4.85 -4.12 1.87
CA PRO A 270 -5.69 -4.86 0.93
C PRO A 270 -5.34 -4.54 -0.53
N VAL A 271 -5.10 -5.58 -1.33
CA VAL A 271 -4.81 -5.49 -2.78
C VAL A 271 -5.70 -6.47 -3.52
N PRO A 272 -6.44 -6.09 -4.57
CA PRO A 272 -7.18 -7.05 -5.40
C PRO A 272 -6.27 -8.18 -5.90
N VAL A 273 -6.80 -9.40 -6.01
CA VAL A 273 -5.99 -10.59 -6.34
C VAL A 273 -5.20 -10.43 -7.64
N ASP A 274 -5.80 -9.75 -8.62
CA ASP A 274 -5.23 -9.57 -9.97
C ASP A 274 -4.27 -8.36 -10.08
N HIS A 275 -3.99 -7.67 -8.98
CA HIS A 275 -3.09 -6.52 -8.97
C HIS A 275 -1.78 -6.82 -8.22
N PRO A 276 -0.63 -6.33 -8.72
CA PRO A 276 0.64 -6.43 -8.02
C PRO A 276 0.71 -5.45 -6.83
N ASP A 277 1.60 -5.73 -5.89
CA ASP A 277 1.80 -4.89 -4.70
C ASP A 277 2.39 -3.50 -5.05
N SER A 278 3.09 -3.37 -6.18
CA SER A 278 3.55 -2.10 -6.73
C SER A 278 2.41 -1.12 -7.01
N ASP A 279 1.25 -1.60 -7.48
CA ASP A 279 0.07 -0.78 -7.74
C ASP A 279 -0.48 -0.18 -6.43
N ARG A 280 -0.46 -0.98 -5.37
CA ARG A 280 -0.89 -0.54 -4.04
C ARG A 280 0.05 0.51 -3.48
N LEU A 281 1.34 0.35 -3.74
CA LEU A 281 2.37 1.25 -3.27
C LEU A 281 2.34 2.58 -4.05
N ALA A 282 2.18 2.54 -5.38
CA ALA A 282 1.92 3.71 -6.23
C ALA A 282 0.73 4.52 -5.72
N ARG A 283 -0.37 3.84 -5.40
CA ARG A 283 -1.57 4.48 -4.84
C ARG A 283 -1.34 5.10 -3.46
N SER A 284 -0.46 4.51 -2.65
CA SER A 284 -0.10 5.06 -1.34
C SER A 284 0.78 6.31 -1.47
N LEU A 285 1.55 6.42 -2.56
CA LEU A 285 2.40 7.58 -2.86
C LEU A 285 1.67 8.76 -3.49
N VAL A 286 0.71 8.53 -4.38
CA VAL A 286 0.19 9.63 -5.20
C VAL A 286 -0.43 10.75 -4.36
N ARG A 287 -1.27 10.42 -3.38
CA ARG A 287 -1.92 11.45 -2.57
C ARG A 287 -0.93 12.30 -1.75
N PRO A 288 0.02 11.72 -0.98
CA PRO A 288 1.01 12.50 -0.27
C PRO A 288 1.91 13.32 -1.22
N LEU A 289 2.36 12.74 -2.34
CA LEU A 289 3.19 13.47 -3.31
C LEU A 289 2.43 14.65 -3.94
N SER A 290 1.18 14.46 -4.36
CA SER A 290 0.32 15.54 -4.85
C SER A 290 0.16 16.64 -3.81
N ALA A 291 -0.07 16.28 -2.54
CA ALA A 291 -0.22 17.25 -1.46
C ALA A 291 1.08 18.04 -1.23
N ARG A 292 2.24 17.39 -1.29
CA ARG A 292 3.56 18.02 -1.15
C ARG A 292 3.83 19.00 -2.29
N VAL A 293 3.68 18.56 -3.54
CA VAL A 293 3.92 19.37 -4.74
C VAL A 293 2.98 20.56 -4.80
N LEU A 294 1.68 20.36 -4.52
CA LEU A 294 0.74 21.49 -4.45
C LEU A 294 1.10 22.43 -3.29
N GLY A 295 1.53 21.91 -2.14
CA GLY A 295 2.02 22.73 -1.04
C GLY A 295 3.22 23.61 -1.43
N GLU A 296 4.16 23.10 -2.22
CA GLU A 296 5.28 23.88 -2.77
C GLU A 296 4.80 24.98 -3.73
N ALA A 297 3.90 24.65 -4.65
CA ALA A 297 3.32 25.62 -5.58
C ALA A 297 2.57 26.73 -4.83
N LEU A 298 1.81 26.38 -3.79
CA LEU A 298 1.10 27.32 -2.94
C LEU A 298 2.03 28.19 -2.08
N ALA A 299 3.21 27.69 -1.72
CA ALA A 299 4.22 28.49 -1.03
C ALA A 299 4.83 29.57 -1.94
N GLN A 300 4.93 29.29 -3.26
CA GLN A 300 5.34 30.29 -4.26
C GLN A 300 4.19 31.24 -4.63
N THR A 301 2.96 30.74 -4.60
CA THR A 301 1.77 31.46 -5.05
C THR A 301 0.65 31.29 -4.02
N SER A 302 0.52 32.22 -3.07
CA SER A 302 -0.50 32.12 -2.02
C SER A 302 -1.91 32.14 -2.60
N VAL A 303 -2.65 31.06 -2.42
CA VAL A 303 -4.06 30.97 -2.83
C VAL A 303 -4.97 31.44 -1.70
N ARG A 304 -6.00 32.20 -2.05
CA ARG A 304 -6.99 32.69 -1.08
C ARG A 304 -7.79 31.51 -0.51
N VAL A 305 -8.14 31.57 0.78
CA VAL A 305 -8.89 30.50 1.49
C VAL A 305 -10.17 30.06 0.77
N GLY A 306 -10.85 30.99 0.09
CA GLY A 306 -12.06 30.71 -0.68
C GLY A 306 -11.88 29.69 -1.81
N TRP A 307 -10.65 29.50 -2.31
CA TRP A 307 -10.30 28.59 -3.40
C TRP A 307 -9.73 27.24 -2.93
N TYR A 308 -9.54 27.03 -1.62
CA TYR A 308 -8.95 25.80 -1.09
C TYR A 308 -9.62 24.52 -1.59
N PRO A 309 -10.94 24.48 -1.80
CA PRO A 309 -11.59 23.26 -2.30
C PRO A 309 -11.23 22.92 -3.74
N LEU A 310 -10.84 23.89 -4.58
CA LEU A 310 -10.26 23.58 -5.90
C LEU A 310 -8.86 22.98 -5.78
N VAL A 311 -8.03 23.48 -4.85
CA VAL A 311 -6.72 22.88 -4.58
C VAL A 311 -6.89 21.44 -4.08
N GLU A 312 -7.83 21.20 -3.16
CA GLU A 312 -8.15 19.86 -2.69
C GLU A 312 -8.68 18.98 -3.83
N GLY A 313 -9.55 19.53 -4.69
CA GLY A 313 -10.06 18.86 -5.89
C GLY A 313 -8.93 18.46 -6.85
N MET A 314 -7.96 19.33 -7.08
CA MET A 314 -6.79 19.03 -7.92
C MET A 314 -5.91 17.93 -7.31
N SER A 315 -5.67 17.97 -5.99
CA SER A 315 -4.94 16.91 -5.29
C SER A 315 -5.64 15.55 -5.43
N ARG A 316 -6.98 15.53 -5.32
CA ARG A 316 -7.79 14.31 -5.46
C ARG A 316 -7.81 13.82 -6.90
N TRP A 317 -8.07 14.70 -7.87
CA TRP A 317 -8.04 14.39 -9.29
C TRP A 317 -6.70 13.74 -9.69
N ALA A 318 -5.58 14.36 -9.27
CA ALA A 318 -4.26 13.81 -9.53
C ALA A 318 -4.06 12.42 -8.89
N SER A 319 -4.64 12.21 -7.68
CA SER A 319 -4.60 10.91 -7.02
C SER A 319 -5.35 9.79 -7.74
N TRP A 320 -6.30 10.14 -8.60
CA TRP A 320 -7.15 9.17 -9.28
C TRP A 320 -6.62 8.84 -10.68
N GLN A 321 -6.04 9.83 -11.35
CA GLN A 321 -5.42 9.62 -12.66
C GLN A 321 -4.15 8.78 -12.61
N ALA A 322 -3.48 8.69 -11.45
CA ALA A 322 -2.17 8.06 -11.33
C ALA A 322 -2.18 6.57 -10.96
N GLY A 323 -3.35 5.96 -10.72
CA GLY A 323 -3.42 4.63 -10.10
C GLY A 323 -4.37 3.67 -10.80
N PRO A 324 -3.99 2.39 -11.00
CA PRO A 324 -4.87 1.39 -11.59
C PRO A 324 -5.96 0.89 -10.63
N LEU A 325 -5.82 1.18 -9.34
CA LEU A 325 -6.74 0.69 -8.31
C LEU A 325 -7.84 1.73 -8.00
N PRO A 326 -9.11 1.48 -8.34
CA PRO A 326 -10.20 2.40 -8.04
C PRO A 326 -10.36 2.59 -6.54
N SER A 327 -10.63 3.81 -6.09
CA SER A 327 -10.85 4.04 -4.66
C SER A 327 -12.27 3.67 -4.25
N PRO A 328 -12.45 2.84 -3.20
CA PRO A 328 -13.79 2.59 -2.66
C PRO A 328 -14.56 3.86 -2.32
N TRP A 329 -13.82 4.81 -1.77
CA TRP A 329 -14.33 6.13 -1.44
C TRP A 329 -14.72 6.93 -2.70
N GLU A 330 -13.95 6.79 -3.79
CA GLU A 330 -14.26 7.43 -5.07
C GLU A 330 -15.50 6.83 -5.72
N MET A 331 -15.66 5.50 -5.69
CA MET A 331 -16.86 4.84 -6.18
C MET A 331 -18.09 5.38 -5.44
N HIS A 332 -18.02 5.45 -4.11
CA HIS A 332 -19.09 6.03 -3.30
C HIS A 332 -19.36 7.50 -3.63
N LEU A 333 -18.33 8.36 -3.72
CA LEU A 333 -18.52 9.76 -4.09
C LEU A 333 -19.14 9.92 -5.48
N SER A 334 -18.78 9.04 -6.41
CA SER A 334 -19.34 9.02 -7.76
C SER A 334 -20.80 8.56 -7.75
N ASP A 335 -21.15 7.60 -6.89
CA ASP A 335 -22.54 7.17 -6.67
C ASP A 335 -23.38 8.30 -6.06
N GLU A 336 -22.86 9.02 -5.06
CA GLU A 336 -23.56 10.16 -4.45
C GLU A 336 -23.77 11.31 -5.45
N LEU A 337 -22.75 11.61 -6.27
CA LEU A 337 -22.90 12.57 -7.37
C LEU A 337 -23.96 12.10 -8.39
N ARG A 338 -23.97 10.81 -8.75
CA ARG A 338 -24.97 10.21 -9.64
C ARG A 338 -26.39 10.38 -9.10
N LYS A 339 -26.61 10.14 -7.80
CA LYS A 339 -27.91 10.36 -7.13
C LYS A 339 -28.34 11.83 -7.19
N LEU A 340 -27.41 12.74 -6.93
CA LEU A 340 -27.66 14.18 -6.95
C LEU A 340 -28.07 14.65 -8.36
N LEU A 341 -27.37 14.19 -9.41
CA LEU A 341 -27.69 14.46 -10.80
C LEU A 341 -29.03 13.85 -11.24
N ALA A 342 -29.34 12.63 -10.80
CA ALA A 342 -30.62 11.97 -11.10
C ALA A 342 -31.82 12.74 -10.52
N ASN A 343 -31.62 13.49 -9.44
CA ASN A 343 -32.62 14.37 -8.84
C ASN A 343 -32.68 15.76 -9.50
N GLY A 344 -32.01 15.97 -10.64
CA GLY A 344 -32.00 17.25 -11.37
C GLY A 344 -31.14 18.34 -10.74
N HIS A 345 -30.31 18.00 -9.75
CA HIS A 345 -29.43 18.96 -9.09
C HIS A 345 -28.04 18.85 -9.71
N ALA A 346 -27.66 19.76 -10.61
CA ALA A 346 -26.27 19.86 -11.06
C ALA A 346 -25.48 20.78 -10.12
N PRO A 347 -24.27 20.41 -9.66
CA PRO A 347 -23.39 21.33 -8.94
C PRO A 347 -23.18 22.64 -9.72
N SER A 348 -23.13 23.76 -8.99
CA SER A 348 -22.76 25.07 -9.52
C SER A 348 -21.37 25.47 -9.06
N LEU A 349 -20.68 26.35 -9.78
CA LEU A 349 -19.35 26.87 -9.42
C LEU A 349 -19.33 27.49 -8.02
N ASN A 350 -20.48 28.02 -7.57
CA ASN A 350 -20.60 28.62 -6.24
C ASN A 350 -20.35 27.61 -5.10
N ILE A 351 -20.65 26.31 -5.30
CA ILE A 351 -20.39 25.28 -4.28
C ILE A 351 -18.90 25.13 -4.02
N LEU A 352 -18.04 25.53 -4.96
CA LEU A 352 -16.59 25.37 -4.89
C LEU A 352 -15.90 26.55 -4.20
N THR A 353 -16.62 27.64 -3.93
CA THR A 353 -16.10 28.84 -3.24
C THR A 353 -16.72 29.06 -1.85
N GLY A 354 -15.97 29.70 -0.95
CA GLY A 354 -16.46 30.09 0.38
C GLY A 354 -16.17 29.07 1.49
N PRO A 355 -16.49 29.38 2.75
CA PRO A 355 -16.28 28.47 3.88
C PRO A 355 -17.09 27.19 3.69
N ALA A 356 -16.52 26.03 4.02
CA ALA A 356 -17.20 24.76 3.85
C ALA A 356 -18.41 24.66 4.82
N PRO A 357 -19.64 24.45 4.34
CA PRO A 357 -20.74 24.03 5.21
C PRO A 357 -20.46 22.61 5.78
N TYR A 358 -21.26 22.20 6.78
CA TYR A 358 -21.08 20.96 7.55
C TYR A 358 -21.05 19.67 6.69
N SER A 359 -20.63 18.56 7.31
CA SER A 359 -19.98 17.36 6.74
C SER A 359 -20.48 16.75 5.43
N VAL A 360 -21.78 16.76 5.11
CA VAL A 360 -22.31 16.12 3.89
C VAL A 360 -21.97 16.93 2.63
N ASP A 361 -22.09 18.26 2.71
CA ASP A 361 -21.76 19.16 1.61
C ASP A 361 -20.27 19.13 1.25
N ARG A 362 -19.42 18.81 2.24
CA ARG A 362 -17.97 18.70 2.03
C ARG A 362 -17.61 17.65 0.98
N TRP A 363 -18.32 16.52 0.96
CA TRP A 363 -18.01 15.40 0.07
C TRP A 363 -18.44 15.67 -1.36
N ILE A 364 -19.66 16.16 -1.54
CA ILE A 364 -20.18 16.61 -2.83
C ILE A 364 -19.32 17.73 -3.38
N ARG A 365 -18.95 18.72 -2.55
CA ARG A 365 -18.05 19.80 -2.94
C ARG A 365 -16.69 19.30 -3.41
N ALA A 366 -16.10 18.35 -2.68
CA ALA A 366 -14.80 17.80 -3.05
C ALA A 366 -14.86 17.02 -4.37
N LYS A 367 -15.91 16.22 -4.58
CA LYS A 367 -16.13 15.50 -5.85
C LYS A 367 -16.40 16.49 -6.99
N ALA A 368 -17.22 17.52 -6.77
CA ALA A 368 -17.48 18.56 -7.76
C ALA A 368 -16.22 19.35 -8.13
N ALA A 369 -15.34 19.65 -7.17
CA ALA A 369 -14.07 20.32 -7.44
C ALA A 369 -13.19 19.48 -8.37
N GLU A 370 -13.10 18.19 -8.10
CA GLU A 370 -12.30 17.26 -8.89
C GLU A 370 -12.91 16.97 -10.27
N THR A 371 -14.24 16.86 -10.42
CA THR A 371 -14.86 16.80 -11.77
C THR A 371 -14.68 18.09 -12.56
N LEU A 372 -14.53 19.25 -11.90
CA LEU A 372 -14.17 20.49 -12.58
C LEU A 372 -12.73 20.45 -13.08
N ILE A 373 -11.78 19.90 -12.30
CA ILE A 373 -10.40 19.70 -12.77
C ILE A 373 -10.38 18.72 -13.94
N ASP A 374 -11.13 17.63 -13.86
CA ASP A 374 -11.24 16.65 -14.95
C ASP A 374 -11.80 17.28 -16.23
N PHE A 375 -12.88 18.07 -16.10
CA PHE A 375 -13.43 18.86 -17.20
C PHE A 375 -12.40 19.82 -17.81
N VAL A 376 -11.60 20.50 -16.97
CA VAL A 376 -10.55 21.41 -17.43
C VAL A 376 -9.52 20.66 -18.28
N VAL A 377 -9.06 19.50 -17.82
CA VAL A 377 -8.07 18.70 -18.54
C VAL A 377 -8.63 18.15 -19.85
N VAL A 378 -9.83 17.56 -19.82
CA VAL A 378 -10.46 16.99 -21.02
C VAL A 378 -10.79 18.05 -22.06
N THR A 379 -11.20 19.26 -21.64
CA THR A 379 -11.72 20.29 -22.55
C THR A 379 -10.65 21.27 -23.02
N TYR A 380 -9.72 21.66 -22.14
CA TYR A 380 -8.75 22.71 -22.42
C TYR A 380 -7.29 22.22 -22.39
N GLY A 381 -7.06 20.94 -22.08
CA GLY A 381 -5.73 20.36 -21.99
C GLY A 381 -5.12 20.44 -20.58
N ARG A 382 -4.28 19.46 -20.26
CA ARG A 382 -3.61 19.34 -18.96
C ARG A 382 -2.66 20.51 -18.69
N GLU A 383 -2.08 21.08 -19.73
CA GLU A 383 -1.19 22.24 -19.70
C GLU A 383 -1.86 23.53 -19.19
N ARG A 384 -3.19 23.54 -19.01
CA ARG A 384 -3.92 24.67 -18.43
C ARG A 384 -3.96 24.66 -16.91
N LEU A 385 -3.64 23.55 -16.25
CA LEU A 385 -3.65 23.48 -14.78
C LEU A 385 -2.71 24.50 -14.12
N PRO A 386 -1.48 24.75 -14.61
CA PRO A 386 -0.62 25.81 -14.08
C PRO A 386 -1.24 27.20 -14.17
N ALA A 387 -1.93 27.52 -15.28
CA ALA A 387 -2.58 28.82 -15.46
C ALA A 387 -3.77 28.98 -14.51
N LEU A 388 -4.56 27.92 -14.33
CA LEU A 388 -5.64 27.89 -13.35
C LEU A 388 -5.11 28.14 -11.94
N LEU A 389 -4.09 27.40 -11.49
CA LEU A 389 -3.49 27.56 -10.16
C LEU A 389 -2.96 28.98 -9.92
N ARG A 390 -2.25 29.56 -10.88
CA ARG A 390 -1.82 30.97 -10.79
C ARG A 390 -3.01 31.92 -10.69
N GLY A 391 -4.05 31.69 -11.50
CA GLY A 391 -5.28 32.47 -11.47
C GLY A 391 -5.97 32.47 -10.09
N LEU A 392 -5.93 31.35 -9.35
CA LEU A 392 -6.50 31.26 -7.99
C LEU A 392 -5.84 32.22 -6.98
N SER A 393 -4.61 32.66 -7.23
CA SER A 393 -3.94 33.64 -6.36
C SER A 393 -4.34 35.09 -6.68
N VAL A 394 -4.58 35.38 -7.96
CA VAL A 394 -4.83 36.72 -8.47
C VAL A 394 -6.31 37.08 -8.34
N HIS A 395 -7.20 36.16 -8.70
CA HIS A 395 -8.63 36.42 -8.81
C HIS A 395 -9.39 36.05 -7.53
N THR A 396 -10.49 36.77 -7.27
CA THR A 396 -11.36 36.54 -6.10
C THR A 396 -12.70 35.94 -6.43
N SER A 397 -13.05 35.88 -7.72
CA SER A 397 -14.35 35.43 -8.19
C SER A 397 -14.21 34.63 -9.47
N TRP A 398 -15.18 33.74 -9.70
CA TRP A 398 -15.31 33.02 -10.96
C TRP A 398 -15.47 33.95 -12.17
N ASP A 399 -16.13 35.11 -11.98
CA ASP A 399 -16.39 36.11 -13.03
C ASP A 399 -15.12 36.77 -13.57
N THR A 400 -14.02 36.76 -12.80
CA THR A 400 -12.72 37.28 -13.25
C THR A 400 -11.74 36.16 -13.59
N LEU A 401 -11.77 35.05 -12.85
CA LEU A 401 -10.89 33.91 -13.07
C LEU A 401 -11.13 33.22 -14.42
N ILE A 402 -12.40 32.90 -14.73
CA ILE A 402 -12.72 32.09 -15.91
C ILE A 402 -12.41 32.81 -17.22
N PRO A 403 -12.82 34.08 -17.43
CA PRO A 403 -12.49 34.79 -18.66
C PRO A 403 -10.99 34.94 -18.89
N GLU A 404 -10.23 35.23 -17.82
CA GLU A 404 -8.77 35.39 -17.92
C GLU A 404 -8.07 34.07 -18.29
N VAL A 405 -8.43 32.97 -17.64
CA VAL A 405 -7.73 31.68 -17.82
C VAL A 405 -8.19 30.94 -19.08
N PHE A 406 -9.49 31.01 -19.41
CA PHE A 406 -10.12 30.17 -20.44
C PHE A 406 -10.71 30.96 -21.61
N GLY A 407 -10.77 32.29 -21.56
CA GLY A 407 -11.25 33.12 -22.66
C GLY A 407 -12.77 33.06 -22.91
N ILE A 408 -13.56 32.51 -21.98
CA ILE A 408 -15.02 32.42 -22.08
C ILE A 408 -15.70 32.99 -20.83
N SER A 409 -17.01 33.27 -20.93
CA SER A 409 -17.77 33.76 -19.78
C SER A 409 -17.92 32.68 -18.70
N ARG A 410 -18.08 33.11 -17.44
CA ARG A 410 -18.39 32.22 -16.31
C ARG A 410 -19.60 31.33 -16.59
N ALA A 411 -20.70 31.92 -17.08
CA ALA A 411 -21.94 31.20 -17.33
C ALA A 411 -21.79 30.12 -18.41
N GLU A 412 -21.05 30.45 -19.48
CA GLU A 412 -20.75 29.48 -20.54
C GLU A 412 -19.86 28.33 -20.02
N PHE A 413 -18.84 28.64 -19.24
CA PHE A 413 -17.97 27.62 -18.63
C PHE A 413 -18.75 26.68 -17.72
N GLU A 414 -19.59 27.23 -16.83
CA GLU A 414 -20.43 26.46 -15.92
C GLU A 414 -21.41 25.55 -16.68
N ALA A 415 -22.08 26.06 -17.71
CA ALA A 415 -22.99 25.27 -18.54
C ALA A 415 -22.27 24.12 -19.25
N ARG A 416 -21.03 24.35 -19.74
CA ARG A 416 -20.21 23.31 -20.37
C ARG A 416 -19.76 22.24 -19.36
N TRP A 417 -19.33 22.66 -18.17
CA TRP A 417 -18.95 21.74 -17.09
C TRP A 417 -20.15 20.90 -16.62
N GLN A 418 -21.32 21.51 -16.43
CA GLN A 418 -22.54 20.81 -16.05
C GLN A 418 -22.98 19.78 -17.10
N ARG A 419 -22.83 20.11 -18.40
CA ARG A 419 -23.06 19.14 -19.47
C ARG A 419 -22.05 18.00 -19.43
N PHE A 420 -20.77 18.30 -19.20
CA PHE A 420 -19.72 17.29 -19.06
C PHE A 420 -20.03 16.30 -17.93
N ILE A 421 -20.36 16.78 -16.72
CA ILE A 421 -20.66 15.87 -15.59
C ILE A 421 -21.93 15.05 -15.84
N LEU A 422 -22.92 15.57 -16.56
CA LEU A 422 -24.12 14.81 -16.95
C LEU A 422 -23.79 13.70 -17.96
N VAL A 423 -22.83 13.93 -18.86
CA VAL A 423 -22.40 12.91 -19.83
C VAL A 423 -21.61 11.80 -19.14
N ILE A 424 -20.70 12.15 -18.22
CA ILE A 424 -19.80 11.18 -17.57
C ILE A 424 -20.46 10.50 -16.37
N TYR A 425 -21.24 11.24 -15.59
CA TYR A 425 -21.81 10.81 -14.31
C TYR A 425 -23.35 10.91 -14.26
N GLY A 426 -24.02 11.23 -15.36
CA GLY A 426 -25.48 11.17 -15.39
C GLY A 426 -25.99 9.74 -15.27
N PRO A 427 -27.27 9.53 -14.93
CA PRO A 427 -27.89 8.23 -15.13
C PRO A 427 -27.73 7.84 -16.61
N PRO A 428 -27.42 6.57 -16.92
CA PRO A 428 -27.43 6.12 -18.30
C PRO A 428 -28.80 6.46 -18.91
N PRO A 429 -28.86 6.88 -20.18
CA PRO A 429 -30.12 7.23 -20.80
C PRO A 429 -31.08 6.02 -20.72
N ALA A 430 -32.37 6.30 -20.53
CA ALA A 430 -33.37 5.29 -20.16
C ALA A 430 -33.48 4.13 -21.17
N ASP A 431 -33.07 4.37 -22.42
CA ASP A 431 -32.97 3.41 -23.52
C ASP A 431 -31.79 2.42 -23.35
N ALA A 432 -30.62 2.87 -22.89
CA ALA A 432 -29.45 2.02 -22.66
C ALA A 432 -29.70 0.97 -21.56
N ALA A 433 -30.49 1.32 -20.52
CA ALA A 433 -30.87 0.38 -19.47
C ALA A 433 -31.82 -0.72 -19.98
N SER A 434 -32.66 -0.43 -20.98
CA SER A 434 -33.53 -1.43 -21.63
C SER A 434 -32.78 -2.36 -22.57
N GLU A 435 -31.72 -1.89 -23.25
CA GLU A 435 -30.87 -2.76 -24.08
C GLU A 435 -30.01 -3.70 -23.24
N ALA A 436 -29.41 -3.22 -22.15
CA ALA A 436 -28.65 -4.08 -21.22
C ALA A 436 -29.55 -5.18 -20.60
N ARG A 437 -30.82 -4.88 -20.30
CA ARG A 437 -31.78 -5.90 -19.80
C ARG A 437 -32.23 -6.90 -20.86
N ARG A 438 -32.22 -6.55 -22.16
CA ARG A 438 -32.45 -7.51 -23.25
C ARG A 438 -31.28 -8.47 -23.41
N TYR A 439 -30.05 -7.98 -23.29
CA TYR A 439 -28.84 -8.80 -23.40
C TYR A 439 -28.64 -9.79 -22.24
N VAL A 440 -29.20 -9.52 -21.06
CA VAL A 440 -29.11 -10.43 -19.90
C VAL A 440 -30.27 -11.46 -19.86
N ARG A 441 -31.30 -11.30 -20.71
CA ARG A 441 -32.49 -12.18 -20.74
C ARG A 441 -32.67 -12.98 -22.04
N GLY A 442 -31.76 -12.85 -22.99
CA GLY A 442 -31.63 -13.72 -24.17
C GLY A 442 -30.37 -14.54 -24.05
#